data_AF-A0A7R9SK43-F1
#
_entry.id   AF-A0A7R9SK43-F1
#
_cell.length_a   1.000
_cell.length_b   1.000
_cell.length_c   1.000
_cell.angle_alpha   90.00
_cell.angle_beta   90.00
_cell.angle_gamma   90.00
#
_symmetry.space_group_name_H-M   'P 1'
#
loop_
_entity.id
_entity.type
_entity.pdbx_description
1 polymer ?
#
loop_
_entity_poly.entity_id
_entity_poly.type
_entity_poly.pdbx_seq_one_letter_code
_entity_poly.pdbx_strand_id
1 'polypeptide(L)' 'RENFKWAIAGRCESKLKKSLEKASRESGADLKTVPLIIADVSIPESLSDMCKQTKLLLNCVGPYELYGEAVVKACIENG' A
#
# COMPACT_ATOMS: atom_id res chain seq x y z
N ARG A 1 -15.63 -15.44 -10.09
CA ARG A 1 -15.09 -14.17 -9.57
C ARG A 1 -13.60 -14.24 -9.78
N GLU A 2 -13.01 -13.33 -10.54
CA GLU A 2 -11.56 -13.34 -10.74
C GLU A 2 -10.85 -13.12 -9.40
N ASN A 3 -9.81 -13.92 -9.15
CA ASN A 3 -9.01 -13.86 -7.92
C ASN A 3 -8.07 -12.64 -8.02
N PHE A 4 -8.60 -11.46 -7.75
CA PHE A 4 -7.82 -10.22 -7.69
C PHE A 4 -6.92 -10.24 -6.44
N LYS A 5 -5.61 -10.29 -6.65
CA LYS A 5 -4.62 -10.24 -5.57
C LYS A 5 -4.24 -8.79 -5.31
N TRP A 6 -4.33 -8.38 -4.05
CA TRP A 6 -3.97 -7.04 -3.61
C TRP A 6 -3.33 -7.09 -2.23
N ALA A 7 -2.63 -6.01 -1.87
CA ALA A 7 -2.00 -5.81 -0.59
C ALA A 7 -2.24 -4.37 -0.14
N ILE A 8 -2.11 -4.10 1.16
CA ILE A 8 -2.11 -2.74 1.70
C ILE A 8 -0.71 -2.38 2.17
N ALA A 9 -0.30 -1.14 1.89
CA ALA A 9 1.04 -0.65 2.22
C ALA A 9 1.01 0.60 3.09
N GLY A 10 2.04 0.77 3.92
CA GLY A 10 2.28 1.98 4.70
C GLY A 10 3.31 1.80 5.79
N ARG A 11 3.77 2.92 6.36
CA ARG A 11 4.90 2.93 7.33
C ARG A 11 4.62 2.31 8.71
N CYS A 12 3.35 2.07 9.06
CA CYS A 12 2.97 1.66 10.40
C CYS A 12 2.06 0.43 10.36
N GLU A 13 2.66 -0.74 10.56
CA GLU A 13 1.97 -2.04 10.50
C GLU A 13 0.72 -2.10 11.39
N SER A 14 0.83 -1.60 12.63
CA SER A 14 -0.28 -1.62 13.59
C SER A 14 -1.49 -0.78 13.13
N LYS A 15 -1.24 0.33 12.41
CA LYS A 15 -2.32 1.14 11.82
C LYS A 15 -2.93 0.44 10.60
N LEU A 16 -2.12 -0.24 9.79
CA LEU A 16 -2.62 -1.03 8.65
C LEU A 16 -3.55 -2.16 9.12
N LYS A 17 -3.13 -2.92 10.15
CA LYS A 17 -3.95 -3.96 10.78
C LYS A 17 -5.29 -3.42 11.26
N LYS A 18 -5.28 -2.30 12.00
CA LYS A 18 -6.52 -1.64 12.46
C LYS A 18 -7.42 -1.18 11.29
N SER A 19 -6.85 -0.68 10.21
CA SER A 19 -7.62 -0.30 9.02
C SER A 19 -8.27 -1.51 8.34
N LEU A 20 -7.54 -2.64 8.22
CA LEU A 20 -8.11 -3.88 7.68
C LEU A 20 -9.20 -4.46 8.57
N GLU A 21 -9.04 -4.42 9.90
CA GLU A 21 -10.07 -4.82 10.85
C GLU A 21 -11.35 -3.98 10.69
N LYS A 22 -11.19 -2.65 10.59
CA LYS A 22 -12.31 -1.73 10.35
C LYS A 22 -13.00 -2.04 9.02
N ALA A 23 -12.24 -2.17 7.93
CA ALA A 23 -12.77 -2.47 6.61
C ALA A 23 -13.45 -3.84 6.55
N SER A 24 -12.92 -4.85 7.25
CA SER A 24 -13.54 -6.17 7.36
C SER A 24 -14.93 -6.09 8.01
N ARG A 25 -15.04 -5.33 9.11
CA ARG A 25 -16.31 -5.11 9.81
C ARG A 25 -17.34 -4.37 8.95
N GLU A 26 -16.91 -3.38 8.18
CA GLU A 26 -17.81 -2.56 7.35
C GLU A 26 -18.24 -3.27 6.06
N SER A 27 -17.36 -4.06 5.45
CA SER A 27 -17.66 -4.79 4.21
C SER A 27 -18.28 -6.17 4.43
N GLY A 28 -18.17 -6.74 5.63
CA GLY A 28 -18.55 -8.12 5.93
C GLY A 28 -17.61 -9.17 5.33
N ALA A 29 -16.50 -8.75 4.71
CA ALA A 29 -15.47 -9.64 4.16
C ALA A 29 -14.35 -9.90 5.18
N ASP A 30 -13.78 -11.10 5.18
CA ASP A 30 -12.58 -11.40 5.97
C ASP A 30 -11.33 -10.91 5.23
N LEU A 31 -10.70 -9.85 5.74
CA LEU A 31 -9.48 -9.26 5.17
C LEU A 31 -8.22 -9.60 5.96
N LYS A 32 -8.27 -10.56 6.89
CA LYS A 32 -7.08 -10.94 7.70
C LYS A 32 -5.93 -11.52 6.88
N THR A 33 -6.24 -12.06 5.71
CA THR A 33 -5.27 -12.68 4.80
C THR A 33 -4.65 -11.67 3.82
N VAL A 34 -5.10 -10.41 3.82
CA VAL A 34 -4.53 -9.37 2.96
C VAL A 34 -3.08 -9.11 3.38
N PRO A 35 -2.11 -9.25 2.47
CA PRO A 35 -0.71 -8.97 2.77
C PRO A 35 -0.49 -7.50 3.18
N LEU A 36 0.43 -7.31 4.13
CA LEU A 36 0.89 -6.01 4.59
C LEU A 36 2.27 -5.74 4.02
N ILE A 37 2.48 -4.56 3.43
CA ILE A 37 3.79 -4.12 2.96
C ILE A 37 4.21 -2.88 3.74
N ILE A 38 5.40 -2.90 4.33
CA ILE A 38 5.95 -1.70 4.97
C ILE A 38 6.62 -0.85 3.90
N ALA A 39 6.08 0.35 3.71
CA ALA A 39 6.57 1.32 2.74
C ALA A 39 6.52 2.72 3.37
N ASP A 40 7.66 3.41 3.35
CA ASP A 40 7.83 4.76 3.88
C ASP A 40 8.37 5.68 2.80
N VAL A 41 7.68 6.80 2.58
CA VAL A 41 8.05 7.80 1.58
C VAL A 41 9.39 8.50 1.87
N SER A 42 9.88 8.41 3.10
CA SER A 42 11.22 8.88 3.48
C SER A 42 12.34 7.88 3.17
N ILE A 43 12.01 6.65 2.77
CA ILE A 43 12.95 5.55 2.48
C ILE A 43 12.71 5.07 1.04
N PRO A 44 13.43 5.61 0.05
CA PRO A 44 13.22 5.29 -1.38
C PRO A 44 13.26 3.80 -1.70
N GLU A 45 14.14 3.04 -1.06
CA GLU A 45 14.28 1.60 -1.26
C GLU A 45 13.00 0.85 -0.87
N SER A 46 12.32 1.28 0.21
CA SER A 46 11.06 0.68 0.64
C SER A 46 9.93 0.89 -0.38
N LEU A 47 9.92 2.04 -1.06
CA LEU A 47 8.96 2.30 -2.14
C LEU A 47 9.29 1.47 -3.39
N SER A 48 10.57 1.36 -3.75
CA SER A 48 11.02 0.54 -4.88
C SER A 48 10.64 -0.93 -4.68
N ASP A 49 10.90 -1.49 -3.50
CA ASP A 49 10.59 -2.89 -3.20
C ASP A 49 9.08 -3.18 -3.18
N MET A 50 8.27 -2.22 -2.75
CA MET A 50 6.81 -2.28 -2.89
C MET A 50 6.38 -2.23 -4.36
N CYS A 51 6.93 -1.30 -5.15
CA CYS A 51 6.53 -1.10 -6.55
C CYS A 51 6.86 -2.32 -7.43
N LYS A 52 8.02 -2.98 -7.22
CA LYS A 52 8.39 -4.21 -7.94
C LYS A 52 7.39 -5.37 -7.76
N GLN A 53 6.59 -5.34 -6.69
CA GLN A 53 5.64 -6.40 -6.35
C GLN A 53 4.22 -6.14 -6.87
N THR A 54 3.96 -5.00 -7.52
CA THR A 54 2.63 -4.64 -8.02
C THR A 54 2.65 -4.18 -9.48
N LYS A 55 1.50 -4.24 -10.13
CA LYS A 55 1.26 -3.69 -11.48
C LYS A 55 0.39 -2.42 -11.46
N LEU A 56 -0.31 -2.19 -10.35
CA LEU A 56 -1.18 -1.04 -10.14
C LEU A 56 -1.02 -0.58 -8.70
N LEU A 57 -0.72 0.70 -8.54
CA LEU A 57 -0.58 1.34 -7.23
C LEU A 57 -1.65 2.41 -7.05
N LEU A 58 -2.44 2.28 -5.99
CA LEU A 58 -3.40 3.31 -5.57
C LEU A 58 -2.76 4.12 -4.44
N ASN A 59 -2.35 5.35 -4.76
CA ASN A 59 -1.72 6.21 -3.76
C ASN A 59 -2.78 6.86 -2.86
N CYS A 60 -2.75 6.52 -1.57
CA CYS A 60 -3.58 7.16 -0.53
C CYS A 60 -2.72 7.93 0.49
N VAL A 61 -1.44 8.21 0.17
CA VAL A 61 -0.54 8.98 1.03
C VAL A 61 -0.80 10.47 0.82
N GLY A 62 -0.95 11.21 1.92
CA GLY A 62 -1.16 12.66 1.90
C GLY A 62 -0.27 13.39 2.92
N PRO A 63 -0.02 14.70 2.74
CA PRO A 63 -0.44 15.53 1.60
C PRO A 63 0.29 15.18 0.30
N TYR A 64 -0.42 15.15 -0.83
CA TYR A 64 0.15 14.74 -2.13
C TYR A 64 1.28 15.68 -2.59
N GLU A 65 1.16 16.98 -2.33
CA GLU A 65 2.19 17.97 -2.64
C GLU A 65 3.55 17.62 -2.03
N LEU A 66 3.56 17.00 -0.85
CA LEU A 66 4.80 16.67 -0.14
C LEU A 66 5.33 15.26 -0.47
N TYR A 67 4.45 14.29 -0.68
CA TYR A 67 4.82 12.88 -0.74
C TYR A 67 4.51 12.19 -2.07
N GLY A 68 3.75 12.84 -2.94
CA GLY A 68 3.30 12.28 -4.21
C GLY A 68 4.46 11.99 -5.16
N GLU A 69 5.43 12.91 -5.26
CA GLU A 69 6.58 12.79 -6.16
C GLU A 69 7.40 11.53 -5.89
N ALA A 70 7.71 11.23 -4.63
CA ALA A 70 8.49 10.05 -4.25
C ALA A 70 7.80 8.75 -4.66
N VAL A 71 6.47 8.67 -4.49
CA VAL A 71 5.67 7.49 -4.87
C VAL A 71 5.62 7.34 -6.39
N VAL A 72 5.40 8.44 -7.13
CA VAL A 72 5.37 8.44 -8.60
C VAL A 72 6.72 8.04 -9.18
N LYS A 73 7.82 8.60 -8.66
CA LYS A 73 9.18 8.26 -9.06
C LYS A 73 9.47 6.76 -8.89
N ALA A 74 9.14 6.20 -7.73
CA ALA A 74 9.34 4.77 -7.47
C ALA A 74 8.52 3.89 -8.43
N CYS A 75 7.31 4.30 -8.81
CA CYS A 75 6.51 3.58 -9.81
C CYS A 75 7.19 3.62 -11.17
N ILE A 76 7.61 4.80 -11.65
CA ILE A 76 8.28 4.97 -12.95
C ILE A 76 9.55 4.11 -13.06
N GLU A 77 10.31 3.99 -11.97
CA GLU A 77 11.58 3.24 -11.96
C GLU A 77 11.41 1.71 -11.89
N ASN A 78 10.25 1.20 -11.45
CA ASN A 78 10.08 -0.22 -11.09
C ASN A 78 8.93 -0.93 -11.82
N GLY A 79 8.29 -0.28 -12.80
CA GLY A 79 7.22 -0.88 -13.59
C GLY A 79 6.85 -0.08 -14.82
#